data_AF-A0A7W6J495-F1
#
_entry.id   AF-A0A7W6J495-F1
#
_cell.length_a   1.000
_cell.length_b   1.000
_cell.length_c   1.000
_cell.angle_alpha   90.00
_cell.angle_beta   90.00
_cell.angle_gamma   90.00
#
_symmetry.space_group_name_H-M   'P 1'
#
loop_
_entity.id
_entity.type
_entity.pdbx_description
1 polymer ?
#
loop_
_entity_poly.entity_id
_entity_poly.type
_entity_poly.pdbx_seq_one_letter_code
_entity_poly.pdbx_strand_id
1 'polypeptide(L)'
;MRERALAAVEHYVDILPLDDDGAAAEIRRRGIDILVDLKGFTQGGRLGIFARRPAPVQVSYLGFPGSVAGVGIDYAIADAVVAPASSDAVYEEKIVRLPRCYQSNDNRRPRPERPAARAGLGLPEEGIVFAAFHQAPKIRADAFAAWMEILRRVEASVLWLGPQEEAAAQNLRRAAQASGIAPERLVIAPKMPMADHLARLAAADIALDCTPCNGHTTTSDALWAGVPVVTVRGTSFAGRVSESLLQSVGLPELVADDLDAFVRLTDALARDGNRLSVLRHHLLAARDRAPLFDTAGLTRDLEAALAAMLA
;
A
#
# COMPACT_ATOMS: atom_id res chain seq x y z
N MET A 1 2.39 -18.92 2.06
CA MET A 1 1.29 -17.95 2.29
C MET A 1 -0.08 -18.61 2.13
N ARG A 2 -0.39 -19.24 0.98
CA ARG A 2 -1.66 -19.96 0.77
C ARG A 2 -2.01 -20.94 1.89
N GLU A 3 -1.07 -21.81 2.27
CA GLU A 3 -1.28 -22.80 3.36
C GLU A 3 -1.67 -22.14 4.68
N ARG A 4 -1.00 -21.06 5.08
CA ARG A 4 -1.34 -20.29 6.29
C ARG A 4 -2.75 -19.73 6.24
N ALA A 5 -3.19 -19.24 5.07
CA ALA A 5 -4.55 -18.71 4.90
C ALA A 5 -5.60 -19.84 4.99
N LEU A 6 -5.35 -20.98 4.33
CA LEU A 6 -6.24 -22.15 4.39
C LEU A 6 -6.35 -22.74 5.80
N ALA A 7 -5.26 -22.71 6.58
CA ALA A 7 -5.28 -23.15 7.97
C ALA A 7 -5.96 -22.16 8.93
N ALA A 8 -6.22 -20.92 8.50
CA ALA A 8 -6.83 -19.87 9.31
C ALA A 8 -8.33 -19.68 9.06
N VAL A 9 -8.91 -20.41 8.10
CA VAL A 9 -10.35 -20.39 7.82
C VAL A 9 -10.99 -21.66 8.35
N GLU A 10 -12.22 -21.55 8.83
CA GLU A 10 -13.00 -22.71 9.27
C GLU A 10 -13.40 -23.60 8.08
N HIS A 11 -13.75 -22.97 6.96
CA HIS A 11 -14.17 -23.64 5.72
C HIS A 11 -13.45 -23.04 4.51
N TYR A 12 -12.98 -23.90 3.61
CA TYR A 12 -12.47 -23.51 2.29
C TYR A 12 -13.32 -24.15 1.19
N VAL A 13 -13.75 -23.32 0.24
CA VAL A 13 -14.54 -23.75 -0.91
C VAL A 13 -13.84 -23.26 -2.16
N ASP A 14 -13.41 -24.19 -3.00
CA ASP A 14 -12.80 -23.84 -4.29
C ASP A 14 -13.90 -23.50 -5.31
N ILE A 15 -14.02 -22.22 -5.62
CA ILE A 15 -14.97 -21.71 -6.62
C ILE A 15 -14.31 -21.40 -7.96
N LEU A 16 -13.01 -21.67 -8.14
CA LEU A 16 -12.33 -21.45 -9.42
C LEU A 16 -12.97 -22.21 -10.59
N PRO A 17 -13.44 -23.47 -10.42
CA PRO A 17 -14.11 -24.19 -11.50
C PRO A 17 -15.53 -23.71 -11.80
N LEU A 18 -16.12 -22.89 -10.92
CA LEU A 18 -17.49 -22.43 -11.03
C LEU A 18 -17.55 -21.09 -11.78
N ASP A 19 -18.56 -20.94 -12.62
CA ASP A 19 -18.97 -19.64 -13.12
C ASP A 19 -19.64 -18.81 -12.01
N ASP A 20 -20.01 -17.56 -12.31
CA ASP A 20 -20.59 -16.67 -11.31
C ASP A 20 -21.96 -17.14 -10.82
N ASP A 21 -22.73 -17.84 -11.67
CA ASP A 21 -24.01 -18.44 -11.30
C ASP A 21 -23.85 -19.58 -10.31
N GLY A 22 -22.97 -20.53 -10.61
CA GLY A 22 -22.66 -21.66 -9.76
C GLY A 22 -22.06 -21.22 -8.42
N ALA A 23 -21.15 -20.23 -8.44
CA ALA A 23 -20.58 -19.68 -7.22
C ALA A 23 -21.64 -18.97 -6.36
N ALA A 24 -22.52 -18.16 -6.96
CA ALA A 24 -23.62 -17.52 -6.24
C ALA A 24 -24.62 -18.53 -5.66
N ALA A 25 -24.91 -19.62 -6.38
CA ALA A 25 -25.75 -20.70 -5.88
C ALA A 25 -25.12 -21.43 -4.68
N GLU A 26 -23.82 -21.71 -4.73
CA GLU A 26 -23.08 -22.34 -3.64
C GLU A 26 -23.03 -21.46 -2.39
N ILE A 27 -22.84 -20.14 -2.55
CA ILE A 27 -22.88 -19.17 -1.44
C ILE A 27 -24.27 -19.17 -0.78
N ARG A 28 -25.35 -19.12 -1.58
CA ARG A 28 -26.73 -19.20 -1.07
C ARG A 28 -27.00 -20.51 -0.34
N ARG A 29 -26.57 -21.64 -0.90
CA ARG A 29 -26.75 -22.98 -0.31
C ARG A 29 -26.11 -23.08 1.08
N ARG A 30 -25.01 -22.34 1.31
CA ARG A 30 -24.31 -22.28 2.59
C ARG A 30 -24.91 -21.29 3.59
N GLY A 31 -25.88 -20.47 3.18
CA GLY A 31 -26.51 -19.50 4.07
C GLY A 31 -25.53 -18.44 4.57
N ILE A 32 -24.65 -17.93 3.71
CA ILE A 32 -23.71 -16.87 4.09
C ILE A 32 -24.47 -15.57 4.38
N ASP A 33 -24.37 -15.06 5.61
CA ASP A 33 -25.04 -13.82 6.02
C ASP A 33 -24.35 -12.56 5.48
N ILE A 34 -23.01 -12.51 5.55
CA ILE A 34 -22.20 -11.40 5.06
C ILE A 34 -21.17 -11.91 4.05
N LEU A 35 -21.24 -11.40 2.82
CA LEU A 35 -20.26 -11.70 1.78
C LEU A 35 -19.30 -10.51 1.58
N VAL A 36 -18.01 -10.74 1.81
CA VAL A 36 -16.97 -9.70 1.70
C VAL A 36 -16.19 -9.87 0.39
N ASP A 37 -16.23 -8.85 -0.46
CA ASP A 37 -15.37 -8.71 -1.63
C ASP A 37 -13.99 -8.18 -1.22
N LEU A 38 -12.94 -8.93 -1.58
CA LEU A 38 -11.54 -8.59 -1.31
C LEU A 38 -10.77 -8.21 -2.59
N LYS A 39 -11.48 -7.89 -3.69
CA LYS A 39 -10.86 -7.64 -5.00
C LYS A 39 -11.32 -6.35 -5.68
N GLY A 40 -12.62 -6.08 -5.70
CA GLY A 40 -13.23 -5.04 -6.51
C GLY A 40 -12.84 -5.15 -7.99
N PHE A 41 -12.60 -4.01 -8.64
CA PHE A 41 -12.20 -3.94 -10.06
C PHE A 41 -10.73 -4.29 -10.33
N THR A 42 -10.04 -4.93 -9.38
CA THR A 42 -8.66 -5.38 -9.61
C THR A 42 -8.60 -6.71 -10.37
N GLN A 43 -7.40 -7.09 -10.81
CA GLN A 43 -7.18 -8.30 -11.60
C GLN A 43 -7.74 -9.55 -10.90
N GLY A 44 -8.59 -10.29 -11.63
CA GLY A 44 -9.22 -11.52 -11.16
C GLY A 44 -10.40 -11.30 -10.21
N GLY A 45 -10.96 -10.09 -10.14
CA GLY A 45 -12.21 -9.84 -9.42
C GLY A 45 -13.39 -10.64 -9.99
N ARG A 46 -14.34 -11.01 -9.12
CA ARG A 46 -15.52 -11.82 -9.44
C ARG A 46 -16.82 -11.09 -9.08
N LEU A 47 -16.92 -9.81 -9.46
CA LEU A 47 -18.06 -8.95 -9.09
C LEU A 47 -19.39 -9.40 -9.67
N GLY A 48 -19.40 -10.23 -10.72
CA GLY A 48 -20.63 -10.86 -11.23
C GLY A 48 -21.28 -11.81 -10.22
N ILE A 49 -20.52 -12.34 -9.24
CA ILE A 49 -21.08 -13.08 -8.10
C ILE A 49 -21.92 -12.13 -7.23
N PHE A 50 -21.40 -10.94 -6.92
CA PHE A 50 -22.06 -9.94 -6.08
C PHE A 50 -23.30 -9.34 -6.73
N ALA A 51 -23.28 -9.15 -8.05
CA ALA A 51 -24.45 -8.69 -8.81
C ALA A 51 -25.65 -9.64 -8.71
N ARG A 52 -25.42 -10.92 -8.38
CA ARG A 52 -26.47 -11.94 -8.16
C ARG A 52 -27.02 -11.95 -6.73
N ARG A 53 -26.53 -11.06 -5.87
CA ARG A 53 -26.91 -10.90 -4.46
C ARG A 53 -27.06 -12.22 -3.69
N PRO A 54 -26.03 -13.10 -3.65
CA PRO A 54 -26.15 -14.39 -2.98
C PRO A 54 -26.10 -14.34 -1.45
N ALA A 55 -25.80 -13.20 -0.85
CA ALA A 55 -25.88 -12.95 0.60
C ALA A 55 -26.74 -11.71 0.88
N PRO A 56 -27.42 -11.62 2.04
CA PRO A 56 -28.26 -10.48 2.37
C PRO A 56 -27.46 -9.19 2.58
N VAL A 57 -26.24 -9.29 3.13
CA VAL A 57 -25.29 -8.17 3.28
C VAL A 57 -24.05 -8.42 2.43
N GLN A 58 -23.69 -7.45 1.62
CA GLN A 58 -22.49 -7.49 0.78
C GLN A 58 -21.57 -6.31 1.07
N VAL A 59 -20.27 -6.59 1.22
CA VAL A 59 -19.28 -5.61 1.69
C VAL A 59 -18.07 -5.57 0.75
N SER A 60 -17.59 -4.39 0.38
CA SER A 60 -16.26 -4.22 -0.24
C SER A 60 -15.23 -3.88 0.84
N TYR A 61 -14.08 -4.56 0.79
CA TYR A 61 -12.99 -4.29 1.73
C TYR A 61 -11.61 -4.56 1.10
N LEU A 62 -10.67 -3.67 1.37
CA LEU A 62 -9.22 -3.80 1.15
C LEU A 62 -8.73 -3.84 -0.32
N GLY A 63 -9.34 -4.66 -1.17
CA GLY A 63 -8.81 -5.02 -2.49
C GLY A 63 -8.81 -3.88 -3.51
N PHE A 64 -9.91 -3.12 -3.59
CA PHE A 64 -10.04 -2.00 -4.51
C PHE A 64 -10.13 -0.66 -3.75
N PRO A 65 -9.24 0.30 -4.05
CA PRO A 65 -9.17 1.56 -3.31
C PRO A 65 -10.14 2.61 -3.85
N GLY A 66 -11.44 2.33 -3.74
CA GLY A 66 -12.51 3.19 -4.25
C GLY A 66 -13.89 2.54 -4.10
N SER A 67 -14.92 3.22 -4.59
CA SER A 67 -16.28 2.67 -4.69
C SER A 67 -16.35 1.56 -5.74
N VAL A 68 -17.02 0.47 -5.40
CA VAL A 68 -17.33 -0.66 -6.27
C VAL A 68 -18.81 -0.57 -6.67
N ALA A 69 -19.10 0.47 -7.46
CA ALA A 69 -20.45 0.82 -7.90
C ALA A 69 -21.05 -0.16 -8.92
N GLY A 70 -22.39 -0.24 -8.96
CA GLY A 70 -23.16 -0.92 -10.01
C GLY A 70 -23.23 -2.45 -9.91
N VAL A 71 -22.78 -3.04 -8.80
CA VAL A 71 -22.74 -4.50 -8.60
C VAL A 71 -23.42 -4.96 -7.31
N GLY A 72 -24.18 -4.08 -6.67
CA GLY A 72 -25.02 -4.41 -5.52
C GLY A 72 -24.26 -4.64 -4.21
N ILE A 73 -23.11 -3.99 -4.01
CA ILE A 73 -22.42 -3.98 -2.71
C ILE A 73 -23.09 -2.94 -1.81
N ASP A 74 -23.40 -3.32 -0.57
CA ASP A 74 -24.18 -2.50 0.35
C ASP A 74 -23.28 -1.58 1.20
N TYR A 75 -22.10 -2.08 1.61
CA TYR A 75 -21.16 -1.37 2.47
C TYR A 75 -19.73 -1.37 1.94
N ALA A 76 -18.99 -0.30 2.19
CA ALA A 76 -17.55 -0.23 1.96
C ALA A 76 -16.81 -0.01 3.28
N ILE A 77 -15.87 -0.88 3.64
CA ILE A 77 -15.05 -0.71 4.85
C ILE A 77 -13.83 0.15 4.52
N ALA A 78 -13.68 1.24 5.27
CA ALA A 78 -12.62 2.24 5.10
C ALA A 78 -12.21 2.85 6.46
N ASP A 79 -11.41 3.91 6.45
CA ASP A 79 -11.17 4.77 7.60
C ASP A 79 -11.43 6.24 7.24
N ALA A 80 -11.41 7.11 8.25
CA ALA A 80 -11.72 8.53 8.08
C ALA A 80 -10.71 9.31 7.22
N VAL A 81 -9.52 8.75 6.97
CA VAL A 81 -8.48 9.39 6.18
C VAL A 81 -8.63 9.02 4.70
N VAL A 82 -8.75 7.73 4.38
CA VAL A 82 -8.92 7.31 2.97
C VAL A 82 -10.31 7.64 2.42
N ALA A 83 -11.32 7.62 3.28
CA ALA A 83 -12.69 7.99 2.94
C ALA A 83 -13.24 8.99 3.97
N PRO A 84 -12.83 10.27 3.93
CA PRO A 84 -13.38 11.30 4.80
C PRO A 84 -14.89 11.48 4.57
N ALA A 85 -15.59 12.21 5.45
CA ALA A 85 -17.04 12.44 5.32
C ALA A 85 -17.45 12.99 3.94
N SER A 86 -16.59 13.79 3.31
CA SER A 86 -16.82 14.30 1.94
C SER A 86 -16.91 13.19 0.88
N SER A 87 -16.39 11.99 1.14
CA SER A 87 -16.49 10.85 0.23
C SER A 87 -17.89 10.24 0.16
N ASP A 88 -18.78 10.49 1.13
CA ASP A 88 -20.14 9.93 1.14
C ASP A 88 -20.92 10.32 -0.11
N ALA A 89 -20.62 11.48 -0.72
CA ALA A 89 -21.28 11.95 -1.93
C ALA A 89 -20.86 11.22 -3.22
N VAL A 90 -19.76 10.45 -3.20
CA VAL A 90 -19.19 9.79 -4.39
C VAL A 90 -19.10 8.27 -4.26
N TYR A 91 -19.59 7.70 -3.17
CA TYR A 91 -19.72 6.25 -2.99
C TYR A 91 -21.18 5.82 -3.19
N GLU A 92 -21.37 4.72 -3.90
CA GLU A 92 -22.68 4.04 -3.95
C GLU A 92 -22.94 3.29 -2.64
N GLU A 93 -21.90 2.69 -2.07
CA GLU A 93 -21.96 1.92 -0.83
C GLU A 93 -22.05 2.84 0.40
N LYS A 94 -22.69 2.36 1.46
CA LYS A 94 -22.60 2.99 2.78
C LYS A 94 -21.19 2.79 3.34
N ILE A 95 -20.48 3.88 3.60
CA ILE A 95 -19.10 3.80 4.09
C ILE A 95 -19.09 3.49 5.59
N VAL A 96 -18.49 2.37 5.96
CA VAL A 96 -18.18 2.02 7.35
C VAL A 96 -16.75 2.41 7.66
N ARG A 97 -16.60 3.46 8.47
CA ARG A 97 -15.29 4.00 8.87
C ARG A 97 -14.85 3.34 10.18
N LEU A 98 -13.79 2.53 10.10
CA LEU A 98 -13.16 1.96 11.29
C LEU A 98 -12.52 3.08 12.12
N PRO A 99 -12.45 2.93 13.46
CA PRO A 99 -11.84 3.91 14.34
C PRO A 99 -10.29 3.90 14.27
N ARG A 100 -9.70 2.98 13.48
CA ARG A 100 -8.27 2.92 13.16
C ARG A 100 -8.05 2.77 11.65
N CYS A 101 -6.78 2.67 11.23
CA CYS A 101 -6.42 2.37 9.85
C CYS A 101 -7.24 1.22 9.27
N TYR A 102 -7.77 1.40 8.07
CA TYR A 102 -8.54 0.35 7.38
C TYR A 102 -7.67 -0.84 6.97
N GLN A 103 -6.36 -0.64 6.78
CA GLN A 103 -5.52 -1.62 6.12
C GLN A 103 -5.09 -2.74 7.07
N SER A 104 -5.45 -3.99 6.72
CA SER A 104 -4.95 -5.16 7.43
C SER A 104 -3.50 -5.47 7.11
N ASN A 105 -2.69 -5.64 8.16
CA ASN A 105 -1.30 -6.06 8.08
C ASN A 105 -1.05 -7.30 8.96
N ASP A 106 -0.20 -8.22 8.48
CA ASP A 106 0.27 -9.37 9.27
C ASP A 106 1.37 -8.92 10.22
N ASN A 107 1.10 -8.92 11.53
CA ASN A 107 2.09 -8.54 12.54
C ASN A 107 3.10 -9.65 12.89
N ARG A 108 2.98 -10.82 12.26
CA ARG A 108 3.92 -11.95 12.35
C ARG A 108 4.88 -12.01 11.16
N ARG A 109 4.93 -10.95 10.35
CA ARG A 109 5.86 -10.87 9.22
C ARG A 109 7.32 -10.92 9.71
N PRO A 110 8.24 -11.44 8.89
CA PRO A 110 9.66 -11.39 9.19
C PRO A 110 10.09 -9.97 9.54
N ARG A 111 10.80 -9.83 10.65
CA ARG A 111 11.37 -8.57 11.10
C ARG A 111 12.80 -8.51 10.55
N PRO A 112 13.12 -7.55 9.67
CA PRO A 112 14.51 -7.38 9.26
C PRO A 112 15.31 -6.90 10.47
N GLU A 113 16.15 -7.78 11.02
CA GLU A 113 17.00 -7.49 12.19
C GLU A 113 18.24 -6.68 11.82
N ARG A 114 18.73 -6.87 10.58
CA ARG A 114 19.83 -6.11 9.98
C ARG A 114 19.53 -5.81 8.52
N PRO A 115 19.82 -4.60 8.02
CA PRO A 115 19.76 -4.31 6.60
C PRO A 115 20.68 -5.28 5.83
N ALA A 116 20.21 -5.75 4.67
CA ALA A 116 21.11 -6.40 3.72
C ALA A 116 22.19 -5.41 3.26
N ALA A 117 23.42 -5.90 3.03
CA ALA A 117 24.51 -5.07 2.55
C ALA A 117 24.17 -4.48 1.17
N ARG A 118 24.43 -3.18 0.99
CA ARG A 118 24.05 -2.43 -0.22
C ARG A 118 24.75 -2.96 -1.47
N ALA A 119 26.04 -3.32 -1.40
CA ALA A 119 26.75 -3.95 -2.52
C ALA A 119 26.04 -5.21 -3.05
N GLY A 120 25.49 -6.05 -2.18
CA GLY A 120 24.76 -7.26 -2.57
C GLY A 120 23.43 -6.99 -3.28
N LEU A 121 22.96 -5.74 -3.24
CA LEU A 121 21.71 -5.28 -3.85
C LEU A 121 21.96 -4.40 -5.09
N GLY A 122 23.22 -4.22 -5.50
CA GLY A 122 23.59 -3.31 -6.58
C GLY A 122 23.42 -1.83 -6.22
N LEU A 123 23.46 -1.50 -4.93
CA LEU A 123 23.34 -0.15 -4.39
C LEU A 123 24.72 0.39 -3.98
N PRO A 124 24.94 1.71 -4.04
CA PRO A 124 26.17 2.32 -3.52
C PRO A 124 26.22 2.17 -1.99
N GLU A 125 27.41 1.93 -1.43
CA GLU A 125 27.61 1.85 0.03
C GLU A 125 27.33 3.21 0.71
N GLU A 126 27.77 4.30 0.07
CA GLU A 126 27.61 5.68 0.53
C GLU A 126 26.47 6.40 -0.20
N GLY A 127 25.94 7.46 0.42
CA GLY A 127 24.87 8.28 -0.14
C GLY A 127 23.45 7.79 0.17
N ILE A 128 22.46 8.53 -0.33
CA ILE A 128 21.04 8.31 -0.03
C ILE A 128 20.42 7.33 -1.02
N VAL A 129 19.74 6.31 -0.51
CA VAL A 129 18.95 5.37 -1.32
C VAL A 129 17.47 5.71 -1.20
N PHE A 130 16.90 6.29 -2.25
CA PHE A 130 15.47 6.53 -2.38
C PHE A 130 14.77 5.29 -2.94
N ALA A 131 13.85 4.68 -2.21
CA ALA A 131 13.10 3.51 -2.68
C ALA A 131 11.74 3.89 -3.26
N ALA A 132 11.42 3.43 -4.47
CA ALA A 132 10.14 3.63 -5.13
C ALA A 132 9.64 2.31 -5.75
N PHE A 133 9.08 1.44 -4.92
CA PHE A 133 8.69 0.08 -5.30
C PHE A 133 7.29 0.00 -5.95
N HIS A 134 7.00 0.95 -6.84
CA HIS A 134 5.70 1.05 -7.52
C HIS A 134 5.67 0.24 -8.82
N GLN A 135 4.47 -0.22 -9.20
CA GLN A 135 4.26 -0.79 -10.54
C GLN A 135 4.32 0.33 -11.59
N ALA A 136 4.87 0.05 -12.77
CA ALA A 136 5.01 1.03 -13.85
C ALA A 136 3.75 1.87 -14.13
N PRO A 137 2.51 1.30 -14.16
CA PRO A 137 1.31 2.08 -14.46
C PRO A 137 0.99 3.16 -13.42
N LYS A 138 1.53 3.06 -12.20
CA LYS A 138 1.37 4.10 -11.16
C LYS A 138 2.31 5.28 -11.39
N ILE A 139 3.46 5.05 -12.05
CA ILE A 139 4.52 6.04 -12.22
C ILE A 139 4.13 7.00 -13.34
N ARG A 140 3.47 8.09 -12.95
CA ARG A 140 3.10 9.18 -13.85
C ARG A 140 4.24 10.18 -14.03
N ALA A 141 4.16 10.96 -15.09
CA ALA A 141 5.21 11.91 -15.47
C ALA A 141 5.45 13.00 -14.39
N ASP A 142 4.40 13.45 -13.71
CA ASP A 142 4.44 14.44 -12.63
C ASP A 142 5.18 13.92 -11.39
N ALA A 143 4.82 12.73 -10.90
CA ALA A 143 5.50 12.07 -9.79
C ALA A 143 6.97 11.75 -10.15
N PHE A 144 7.21 11.26 -11.36
CA PHE A 144 8.56 10.96 -11.83
C PHE A 144 9.43 12.23 -11.93
N ALA A 145 8.88 13.35 -12.43
CA ALA A 145 9.58 14.62 -12.50
C ALA A 145 9.98 15.12 -11.10
N ALA A 146 9.10 14.98 -10.10
CA ALA A 146 9.43 15.30 -8.72
C ALA A 146 10.56 14.41 -8.17
N TRP A 147 10.59 13.11 -8.50
CA TRP A 147 11.71 12.24 -8.14
C TRP A 147 13.01 12.67 -8.80
N MET A 148 12.99 13.10 -10.07
CA MET A 148 14.19 13.61 -10.75
C MET A 148 14.69 14.92 -10.13
N GLU A 149 13.78 15.81 -9.72
CA GLU A 149 14.11 17.02 -8.97
C GLU A 149 14.82 16.68 -7.65
N ILE A 150 14.32 15.69 -6.90
CA ILE A 150 14.97 15.20 -5.68
C ILE A 150 16.39 14.70 -5.97
N LEU A 151 16.56 13.84 -6.99
CA LEU A 151 17.87 13.31 -7.37
C LEU A 151 18.85 14.40 -7.79
N ARG A 152 18.38 15.49 -8.40
CA ARG A 152 19.23 16.63 -8.76
C ARG A 152 19.70 17.40 -7.54
N ARG A 153 18.84 17.60 -6.53
CA ARG A 153 19.20 18.31 -5.29
C ARG A 153 20.12 17.50 -4.41
N VAL A 154 19.92 16.17 -4.38
CA VAL A 154 20.70 15.24 -3.58
C VAL A 154 21.65 14.47 -4.51
N GLU A 155 22.81 15.07 -4.81
CA GLU A 155 23.75 14.54 -5.81
C GLU A 155 24.22 13.12 -5.51
N ALA A 156 24.65 12.85 -4.27
CA ALA A 156 25.05 11.53 -3.80
C ALA A 156 23.83 10.67 -3.42
N SER A 157 22.98 10.36 -4.40
CA SER A 157 21.83 9.48 -4.20
C SER A 157 21.45 8.64 -5.41
N VAL A 158 20.69 7.57 -5.18
CA VAL A 158 20.10 6.73 -6.23
C VAL A 158 18.60 6.56 -6.01
N LEU A 159 17.86 6.34 -7.09
CA LEU A 159 16.47 5.91 -7.08
C LEU A 159 16.41 4.41 -7.33
N TRP A 160 16.01 3.68 -6.31
CA TRP A 160 15.85 2.24 -6.34
C TRP A 160 14.39 1.87 -6.60
N LEU A 161 14.13 1.44 -7.83
CA LEU A 161 12.81 1.09 -8.31
C LEU A 161 12.52 -0.40 -8.06
N GLY A 162 11.25 -0.70 -7.78
CA GLY A 162 10.78 -2.07 -7.71
C GLY A 162 10.90 -2.79 -9.07
N PRO A 163 10.61 -4.10 -9.13
CA PRO A 163 10.73 -4.88 -10.36
C PRO A 163 9.91 -4.28 -11.51
N GLN A 164 10.59 -4.05 -12.64
CA GLN A 164 9.99 -3.54 -13.88
C GLN A 164 10.24 -4.52 -15.02
N GLU A 165 9.31 -4.56 -15.97
CA GLU A 165 9.57 -5.17 -17.27
C GLU A 165 10.65 -4.38 -18.01
N GLU A 166 11.46 -5.04 -18.83
CA GLU A 166 12.65 -4.44 -19.46
C GLU A 166 12.33 -3.16 -20.25
N ALA A 167 11.24 -3.18 -21.03
CA ALA A 167 10.81 -2.01 -21.80
C ALA A 167 10.45 -0.82 -20.90
N ALA A 168 9.80 -1.08 -19.75
CA ALA A 168 9.46 -0.03 -18.79
C ALA A 168 10.72 0.51 -18.10
N ALA A 169 11.65 -0.35 -17.71
CA ALA A 169 12.93 0.05 -17.13
C ALA A 169 13.74 0.95 -18.09
N GLN A 170 13.82 0.58 -19.38
CA GLN A 170 14.50 1.38 -20.40
C GLN A 170 13.83 2.72 -20.63
N ASN A 171 12.49 2.77 -20.64
CA ASN A 171 11.74 4.02 -20.74
C ASN A 171 12.05 4.97 -19.57
N LEU A 172 12.04 4.45 -18.34
CA LEU A 172 12.34 5.25 -17.15
C LEU A 172 13.78 5.79 -17.18
N ARG A 173 14.76 4.98 -17.60
CA ARG A 173 16.14 5.42 -17.77
C ARG A 173 16.30 6.51 -18.84
N ARG A 174 15.63 6.37 -19.99
CA ARG A 174 15.60 7.43 -21.02
C ARG A 174 14.97 8.72 -20.51
N ALA A 175 13.87 8.62 -19.77
CA ALA A 175 13.22 9.79 -19.17
C ALA A 175 14.10 10.49 -18.11
N ALA A 176 14.83 9.71 -17.31
CA ALA A 176 15.82 10.25 -16.38
C ALA A 176 16.94 10.99 -17.12
N GLN A 177 17.49 10.39 -18.18
CA GLN A 177 18.52 11.01 -19.00
C GLN A 177 18.06 12.34 -19.62
N ALA A 178 16.83 12.36 -20.16
CA ALA A 178 16.21 13.57 -20.70
C ALA A 178 16.00 14.66 -19.63
N SER A 179 15.94 14.28 -18.35
CA SER A 179 15.85 15.18 -17.19
C SER A 179 17.21 15.58 -16.61
N GLY A 180 18.31 15.20 -17.28
CA GLY A 180 19.68 15.48 -16.83
C GLY A 180 20.17 14.57 -15.70
N ILE A 181 19.50 13.46 -15.43
CA ILE A 181 19.90 12.46 -14.42
C ILE A 181 20.54 11.27 -15.13
N ALA A 182 21.75 10.90 -14.70
CA ALA A 182 22.46 9.73 -15.21
C ALA A 182 21.60 8.45 -15.05
N PRO A 183 21.34 7.68 -16.13
CA PRO A 183 20.55 6.46 -16.09
C PRO A 183 20.96 5.44 -15.03
N GLU A 184 22.24 5.40 -14.67
CA GLU A 184 22.85 4.50 -13.70
C GLU A 184 22.38 4.80 -12.26
N ARG A 185 21.88 6.02 -12.01
CA ARG A 185 21.25 6.38 -10.73
C ARG A 185 19.86 5.77 -10.55
N LEU A 186 19.28 5.16 -11.61
CA LEU A 186 18.06 4.38 -11.53
C LEU A 186 18.40 2.88 -11.46
N VAL A 187 18.37 2.35 -10.24
CA VAL A 187 18.65 0.93 -9.95
C VAL A 187 17.31 0.16 -9.96
N ILE A 188 17.22 -0.93 -10.72
CA ILE A 188 16.00 -1.75 -10.79
C ILE A 188 16.19 -3.01 -9.92
N ALA A 189 15.34 -3.17 -8.91
CA ALA A 189 15.36 -4.34 -8.04
C ALA A 189 14.76 -5.58 -8.74
N PRO A 190 15.31 -6.79 -8.54
CA PRO A 190 14.70 -8.02 -9.02
C PRO A 190 13.47 -8.40 -8.19
N LYS A 191 12.64 -9.32 -8.69
CA LYS A 191 11.59 -9.96 -7.86
C LYS A 191 12.27 -10.83 -6.78
N MET A 192 11.73 -10.81 -5.56
CA MET A 192 12.26 -11.57 -4.43
C MET A 192 11.12 -12.16 -3.59
N PRO A 193 11.36 -13.27 -2.87
CA PRO A 193 10.47 -13.75 -1.82
C PRO A 193 10.18 -12.67 -0.77
N MET A 194 9.03 -12.76 -0.11
CA MET A 194 8.57 -11.72 0.84
C MET A 194 9.56 -11.45 1.98
N ALA A 195 10.20 -12.48 2.55
CA ALA A 195 11.17 -12.30 3.63
C ALA A 195 12.39 -11.48 3.15
N ASP A 196 12.94 -11.85 2.00
CA ASP A 196 14.08 -11.16 1.38
C ASP A 196 13.67 -9.75 0.92
N HIS A 197 12.43 -9.56 0.48
CA HIS A 197 11.90 -8.24 0.13
C HIS A 197 11.87 -7.30 1.35
N LEU A 198 11.44 -7.77 2.52
CA LEU A 198 11.45 -6.95 3.73
C LEU A 198 12.88 -6.67 4.21
N ALA A 199 13.76 -7.66 4.13
CA ALA A 199 15.18 -7.51 4.46
C ALA A 199 15.90 -6.50 3.56
N ARG A 200 15.65 -6.54 2.24
CA ARG A 200 16.27 -5.59 1.32
C ARG A 200 15.74 -4.17 1.51
N LEU A 201 14.45 -3.99 1.84
CA LEU A 201 13.88 -2.65 2.00
C LEU A 201 14.59 -1.87 3.10
N ALA A 202 15.02 -2.54 4.17
CA ALA A 202 15.78 -1.92 5.26
C ALA A 202 17.12 -1.29 4.81
N ALA A 203 17.62 -1.59 3.59
CA ALA A 203 18.80 -0.94 3.02
C ALA A 203 18.53 0.46 2.44
N ALA A 204 17.25 0.82 2.26
CA ALA A 204 16.83 2.15 1.81
C ALA A 204 16.82 3.16 2.96
N ASP A 205 16.97 4.44 2.60
CA ASP A 205 16.93 5.55 3.57
C ASP A 205 15.56 6.20 3.63
N ILE A 206 14.96 6.45 2.46
CA ILE A 206 13.66 7.12 2.32
C ILE A 206 12.89 6.41 1.23
N ALA A 207 11.63 6.07 1.49
CA ALA A 207 10.71 5.59 0.47
C ALA A 207 9.93 6.77 -0.12
N LEU A 208 9.90 6.86 -1.45
CA LEU A 208 9.15 7.86 -2.19
C LEU A 208 7.82 7.25 -2.64
N ASP A 209 6.72 7.82 -2.16
CA ASP A 209 5.41 7.42 -2.62
C ASP A 209 5.10 7.94 -4.03
N CYS A 210 4.01 7.46 -4.62
CA CYS A 210 3.53 7.87 -5.93
C CYS A 210 2.14 8.51 -5.82
N THR A 211 1.85 9.46 -6.69
CA THR A 211 0.55 10.16 -6.78
C THR A 211 0.04 10.09 -8.22
N PRO A 212 -1.28 10.00 -8.46
CA PRO A 212 -2.41 10.02 -7.51
C PRO A 212 -2.77 8.65 -6.93
N CYS A 213 -2.04 7.58 -7.30
CA CYS A 213 -2.26 6.24 -6.75
C CYS A 213 -1.07 5.85 -5.88
N ASN A 214 -1.26 5.94 -4.56
CA ASN A 214 -0.23 5.65 -3.58
C ASN A 214 0.18 4.18 -3.57
N GLY A 215 1.32 3.94 -2.92
CA GLY A 215 1.64 2.67 -2.32
C GLY A 215 0.53 2.23 -1.35
N HIS A 216 0.24 0.94 -1.38
CA HIS A 216 -0.67 0.32 -0.41
C HIS A 216 0.16 -0.62 0.44
N THR A 217 0.34 -1.85 -0.03
CA THR A 217 1.22 -2.83 0.60
C THR A 217 2.68 -2.37 0.59
N THR A 218 3.13 -1.72 -0.48
CA THR A 218 4.52 -1.23 -0.57
C THR A 218 4.85 -0.18 0.48
N THR A 219 3.88 0.68 0.84
CA THR A 219 4.01 1.65 1.93
C THR A 219 4.09 0.94 3.28
N SER A 220 3.16 0.02 3.57
CA SER A 220 3.21 -0.75 4.82
C SER A 220 4.49 -1.58 4.94
N ASP A 221 5.03 -2.07 3.83
CA ASP A 221 6.28 -2.85 3.80
C ASP A 221 7.49 -1.97 4.12
N ALA A 222 7.55 -0.75 3.58
CA ALA A 222 8.60 0.22 3.89
C ALA A 222 8.54 0.64 5.37
N LEU A 223 7.36 1.00 5.87
CA LEU A 223 7.16 1.35 7.28
C LEU A 223 7.51 0.17 8.20
N TRP A 224 7.07 -1.04 7.84
CA TRP A 224 7.46 -2.26 8.55
C TRP A 224 8.96 -2.46 8.52
N ALA A 225 9.66 -2.21 7.42
CA ALA A 225 11.12 -2.34 7.31
C ALA A 225 11.90 -1.24 8.07
N GLY A 226 11.22 -0.25 8.65
CA GLY A 226 11.85 0.88 9.34
C GLY A 226 12.29 2.01 8.40
N VAL A 227 11.73 2.08 7.20
CA VAL A 227 12.04 3.09 6.19
C VAL A 227 10.94 4.16 6.19
N PRO A 228 11.26 5.44 6.47
CA PRO A 228 10.29 6.51 6.40
C PRO A 228 9.78 6.67 4.97
N VAL A 229 8.47 6.87 4.82
CA VAL A 229 7.82 7.12 3.53
C VAL A 229 7.41 8.58 3.48
N VAL A 230 7.76 9.29 2.41
CA VAL A 230 7.22 10.62 2.12
C VAL A 230 6.12 10.47 1.07
N THR A 231 4.99 11.15 1.24
CA THR A 231 3.87 11.11 0.29
C THR A 231 3.28 12.49 0.04
N VAL A 232 2.40 12.59 -0.96
CA VAL A 232 1.60 13.78 -1.27
C VAL A 232 0.15 13.48 -0.89
N ARG A 233 -0.48 14.41 -0.18
CA ARG A 233 -1.90 14.38 0.16
C ARG A 233 -2.75 14.28 -1.11
N GLY A 234 -3.51 13.19 -1.24
CA GLY A 234 -4.42 13.01 -2.36
C GLY A 234 -5.85 13.47 -2.08
N THR A 235 -6.70 13.33 -3.10
CA THR A 235 -8.12 13.67 -3.06
C THR A 235 -9.06 12.46 -3.15
N SER A 236 -8.53 11.30 -3.57
CA SER A 236 -9.24 10.03 -3.68
C SER A 236 -8.77 9.05 -2.61
N PHE A 237 -9.51 7.95 -2.43
CA PHE A 237 -9.07 6.84 -1.56
C PHE A 237 -7.67 6.37 -1.96
N ALA A 238 -7.47 6.04 -3.24
CA ALA A 238 -6.18 5.55 -3.74
C ALA A 238 -5.02 6.54 -3.53
N GLY A 239 -5.31 7.84 -3.44
CA GLY A 239 -4.33 8.89 -3.18
C GLY A 239 -4.15 9.27 -1.70
N ARG A 240 -4.86 8.62 -0.78
CA ARG A 240 -4.78 8.88 0.67
C ARG A 240 -4.33 7.67 1.49
N VAL A 241 -3.99 6.56 0.84
CA VAL A 241 -3.58 5.35 1.56
C VAL A 241 -2.32 5.59 2.38
N SER A 242 -1.27 6.14 1.77
CA SER A 242 -0.04 6.39 2.53
C SER A 242 -0.23 7.43 3.63
N GLU A 243 -1.13 8.40 3.45
CA GLU A 243 -1.51 9.33 4.52
C GLU A 243 -2.12 8.59 5.71
N SER A 244 -3.11 7.71 5.48
CA SER A 244 -3.71 6.91 6.56
C SER A 244 -2.68 6.08 7.31
N LEU A 245 -1.77 5.45 6.56
CA LEU A 245 -0.71 4.61 7.11
C LEU A 245 0.27 5.45 7.96
N LEU A 246 0.69 6.62 7.48
CA LEU A 246 1.57 7.53 8.18
C LEU A 246 0.94 8.09 9.46
N GLN A 247 -0.33 8.50 9.41
CA GLN A 247 -1.06 8.90 10.62
C GLN A 247 -1.12 7.75 11.64
N SER A 248 -1.33 6.52 11.16
CA SER A 248 -1.45 5.34 12.02
C SER A 248 -0.15 4.89 12.66
N VAL A 249 1.00 5.30 12.12
CA VAL A 249 2.30 5.14 12.79
C VAL A 249 2.77 6.43 13.48
N GLY A 250 1.94 7.48 13.51
CA GLY A 250 2.25 8.73 14.22
C GLY A 250 3.26 9.63 13.51
N LEU A 251 3.32 9.60 12.17
CA LEU A 251 4.21 10.42 11.34
C LEU A 251 3.46 11.30 10.30
N PRO A 252 2.44 12.09 10.70
CA PRO A 252 1.68 12.93 9.76
C PRO A 252 2.55 14.01 9.08
N GLU A 253 3.70 14.37 9.66
CA GLU A 253 4.63 15.35 9.10
C GLU A 253 5.36 14.86 7.84
N LEU A 254 5.22 13.57 7.48
CA LEU A 254 5.74 13.01 6.23
C LEU A 254 4.75 13.09 5.06
N VAL A 255 3.61 13.77 5.26
CA VAL A 255 2.58 14.00 4.24
C VAL A 255 2.71 15.44 3.74
N ALA A 256 3.18 15.60 2.51
CA ALA A 256 3.27 16.89 1.84
C ALA A 256 1.93 17.30 1.22
N ASP A 257 1.65 18.61 1.16
CA ASP A 257 0.40 19.13 0.59
C ASP A 257 0.38 19.10 -0.95
N ASP A 258 1.54 19.16 -1.59
CA ASP A 258 1.72 19.13 -3.03
C ASP A 258 3.09 18.55 -3.42
N LEU A 259 3.35 18.43 -4.74
CA LEU A 259 4.60 17.88 -5.27
C LEU A 259 5.83 18.75 -4.94
N ASP A 260 5.69 20.07 -4.85
CA ASP A 260 6.81 20.95 -4.52
C ASP A 260 7.19 20.82 -3.04
N ALA A 261 6.19 20.73 -2.15
CA ALA A 261 6.36 20.44 -0.74
C ALA A 261 6.96 19.04 -0.54
N PHE A 262 6.56 18.06 -1.33
CA PHE A 262 7.12 16.71 -1.32
C PHE A 262 8.61 16.70 -1.66
N VAL A 263 9.02 17.43 -2.70
CA VAL A 263 10.44 17.61 -3.05
C VAL A 263 11.20 18.28 -1.90
N ARG A 264 10.70 19.41 -1.38
CA ARG A 264 11.37 20.16 -0.28
C ARG A 264 11.52 19.32 0.98
N LEU A 265 10.46 18.61 1.37
CA LEU A 265 10.44 17.74 2.53
C LEU A 265 11.45 16.59 2.38
N THR A 266 11.47 15.96 1.21
CA THR A 266 12.39 14.86 0.91
C THR A 266 13.85 15.32 0.91
N ASP A 267 14.15 16.46 0.28
CA ASP A 267 15.51 17.03 0.26
C ASP A 267 15.98 17.42 1.67
N ALA A 268 15.12 18.05 2.47
CA ALA A 268 15.44 18.38 3.86
C ALA A 268 15.71 17.11 4.69
N LEU A 269 14.88 16.07 4.52
CA LEU A 269 15.04 14.82 5.23
C LEU A 269 16.32 14.07 4.80
N ALA A 270 16.65 14.07 3.51
CA ALA A 270 17.86 13.44 2.98
C ALA A 270 19.17 14.08 3.49
N ARG A 271 19.12 15.33 3.93
CA ARG A 271 20.27 16.06 4.51
C ARG A 271 20.39 15.91 6.03
N ASP A 272 19.38 15.34 6.69
CA ASP A 272 19.32 15.22 8.14
C ASP A 272 19.43 13.75 8.58
N GLY A 273 20.67 13.26 8.65
CA GLY A 273 20.96 11.89 9.08
C GLY A 273 20.48 11.58 10.51
N ASN A 274 20.43 12.58 11.40
CA ASN A 274 19.91 12.39 12.74
C ASN A 274 18.39 12.17 12.71
N ARG A 275 17.65 13.00 11.96
CA ARG A 275 16.20 12.83 11.79
C ARG A 275 15.87 11.49 11.13
N LEU A 276 16.63 11.05 10.12
CA LEU A 276 16.47 9.71 9.54
C LEU A 276 16.68 8.59 10.55
N SER A 277 17.70 8.69 11.41
CA SER A 277 17.95 7.73 12.48
C SER A 277 16.80 7.70 13.49
N VAL A 278 16.28 8.86 13.91
CA VAL A 278 15.14 8.96 14.82
C VAL A 278 13.88 8.34 14.21
N LEU A 279 13.55 8.66 12.95
CA LEU A 279 12.39 8.08 12.25
C LEU A 279 12.51 6.57 12.11
N ARG A 280 13.70 6.06 11.78
CA ARG A 280 13.95 4.62 11.70
C ARG A 280 13.69 3.94 13.05
N HIS A 281 14.28 4.45 14.14
CA HIS A 281 14.04 3.88 15.47
C HIS A 281 12.56 3.93 15.87
N HIS A 282 11.87 5.04 15.58
CA HIS A 282 10.44 5.18 15.80
C HIS A 282 9.64 4.10 15.06
N LEU A 283 9.89 3.91 13.76
CA LEU A 283 9.19 2.91 12.94
C LEU A 283 9.46 1.47 13.41
N LEU A 284 10.70 1.17 13.83
CA LEU A 284 11.02 -0.14 14.40
C LEU A 284 10.24 -0.42 15.69
N ALA A 285 10.08 0.59 16.56
CA ALA A 285 9.26 0.49 17.77
C ALA A 285 7.75 0.46 17.46
N ALA A 286 7.31 1.15 16.40
CA ALA A 286 5.92 1.21 15.96
C ALA A 286 5.37 -0.18 15.57
N ARG A 287 6.22 -1.12 15.13
CA ARG A 287 5.83 -2.52 14.84
C ARG A 287 5.02 -3.19 15.96
N ASP A 288 5.31 -2.84 17.21
CA ASP A 288 4.71 -3.46 18.39
C ASP A 288 3.60 -2.61 19.02
N ARG A 289 3.42 -1.36 18.59
CA ARG A 289 2.61 -0.36 19.31
C ARG A 289 1.63 0.39 18.43
N ALA A 290 1.94 0.56 17.15
CA ALA A 290 1.13 1.36 16.25
C ALA A 290 -0.15 0.60 15.84
N PRO A 291 -1.30 1.28 15.79
CA PRO A 291 -2.55 0.72 15.28
C PRO A 291 -2.43 0.04 13.91
N LEU A 292 -1.52 0.51 13.05
CA LEU A 292 -1.28 -0.08 11.72
C LEU A 292 -0.89 -1.57 11.78
N PHE A 293 -0.21 -2.00 12.86
CA PHE A 293 0.28 -3.36 13.04
C PHE A 293 -0.42 -4.11 14.19
N ASP A 294 -1.53 -3.58 14.72
CA ASP A 294 -2.39 -4.27 15.67
C ASP A 294 -3.43 -5.13 14.95
N THR A 295 -3.02 -6.29 14.44
CA THR A 295 -3.92 -7.23 13.75
C THR A 295 -5.10 -7.65 14.62
N ALA A 296 -4.86 -7.91 15.91
CA ALA A 296 -5.91 -8.39 16.82
C ALA A 296 -6.91 -7.28 17.16
N GLY A 297 -6.42 -6.05 17.33
CA GLY A 297 -7.26 -4.88 17.33
C GLY A 297 -8.14 -4.87 16.10
N LEU A 298 -7.53 -4.83 14.90
CA LEU A 298 -8.26 -4.68 13.64
C LEU A 298 -9.37 -5.71 13.48
N THR A 299 -9.10 -6.97 13.84
CA THR A 299 -10.12 -8.03 13.86
C THR A 299 -11.33 -7.65 14.71
N ARG A 300 -11.14 -7.14 15.93
CA ARG A 300 -12.26 -6.73 16.80
C ARG A 300 -13.10 -5.59 16.22
N ASP A 301 -12.45 -4.62 15.56
CA ASP A 301 -13.18 -3.53 14.93
C ASP A 301 -13.96 -3.99 13.70
N LEU A 302 -13.38 -4.90 12.92
CA LEU A 302 -14.06 -5.53 11.79
C LEU A 302 -15.26 -6.37 12.28
N GLU A 303 -15.09 -7.19 13.32
CA GLU A 303 -16.18 -7.97 13.91
C GLU A 303 -17.32 -7.08 14.41
N ALA A 304 -16.99 -5.98 15.12
CA ALA A 304 -17.99 -5.02 15.58
C ALA A 304 -18.72 -4.34 14.41
N ALA A 305 -17.98 -3.96 13.37
CA ALA A 305 -18.55 -3.37 12.15
C ALA A 305 -19.49 -4.35 11.43
N LEU A 306 -19.06 -5.60 11.24
CA LEU A 306 -19.84 -6.65 10.59
C LEU A 306 -21.11 -6.99 11.38
N ALA A 307 -21.01 -7.10 12.71
CA ALA A 307 -22.15 -7.35 13.57
C ALA A 307 -23.18 -6.21 13.49
N ALA A 308 -22.73 -4.95 13.42
CA ALA A 308 -23.61 -3.80 13.29
C ALA A 308 -24.34 -3.74 11.93
N MET A 309 -23.83 -4.38 10.88
CA MET A 309 -24.51 -4.45 9.57
C MET A 309 -25.69 -5.42 9.56
N LEU A 310 -25.76 -6.35 10.52
CA LEU A 310 -26.83 -7.34 10.68
C LEU A 310 -27.91 -6.90 11.67
N ALA A 311 -27.67 -5.83 12.43
CA ALA A 311 -28.59 -5.27 13.42
C ALA A 311 -29.63 -4.33 12.79
#